data_AF-A0ABD7W4M4-F1
#
_entry.id   AF-A0ABD7W4M4-F1
#
_cell.length_a   1.000
_cell.length_b   1.000
_cell.length_c   1.000
_cell.angle_alpha   90.00
_cell.angle_beta   90.00
_cell.angle_gamma   90.00
#
_symmetry.space_group_name_H-M   'P 1'
#
loop_
_entity.id
_entity.type
_entity.pdbx_description
1 polymer ?
#
loop_
_entity_poly.entity_id
_entity_poly.type
_entity_poly.pdbx_seq_one_letter_code
_entity_poly.pdbx_strand_id
1 'polypeptide(L)'
;MGMNAGKYASADVSRETLGDLSEPVLEQVEIAAKYSGYIDRQRDEVQRASHYESLHLPQELDYMQVAALSIEVRQKLQKHRPETLGQASRISGVTPAAVSLLLVHLKKGGFRGFSAQPAVEAAA
;
A
#
# COMPACT_ATOMS: atom_id res chain seq x y z
N MET A 1 -13.97 33.65 11.07
CA MET A 1 -13.22 34.03 12.29
C MET A 1 -12.34 32.83 12.64
N GLY A 2 -11.06 32.89 12.27
CA GLY A 2 -10.16 31.73 12.27
C GLY A 2 -9.83 31.25 13.68
N MET A 3 -10.15 30.00 13.98
CA MET A 3 -9.85 29.34 15.24
C MET A 3 -8.36 28.98 15.28
N ASN A 4 -7.47 29.90 15.68
CA ASN A 4 -6.13 29.64 16.25
C ASN A 4 -5.39 30.98 16.37
N ALA A 5 -5.70 31.77 17.41
CA ALA A 5 -5.18 33.10 17.69
C ALA A 5 -3.64 33.17 17.82
N GLY A 6 -2.92 33.08 16.69
CA GLY A 6 -1.46 33.23 16.65
C GLY A 6 -0.65 32.11 17.29
N LYS A 7 -1.28 30.99 17.71
CA LYS A 7 -0.61 29.90 18.47
C LYS A 7 0.57 29.25 17.73
N TYR A 8 0.65 29.40 16.41
CA TYR A 8 1.73 28.85 15.56
C TYR A 8 2.55 29.94 14.86
N ALA A 9 2.46 31.20 15.29
CA ALA A 9 3.31 32.25 14.74
C ALA A 9 4.75 32.09 15.29
N SER A 10 5.68 31.59 14.48
CA SER A 10 7.11 31.66 14.82
C SER A 10 7.63 33.07 14.56
N ALA A 11 8.38 33.64 15.51
CA ALA A 11 9.01 34.95 15.35
C ALA A 11 10.11 34.98 14.26
N ASP A 12 10.60 33.80 13.84
CA ASP A 12 11.74 33.66 12.94
C ASP A 12 11.39 33.73 11.45
N VAL A 13 10.10 33.73 11.08
CA VAL A 13 9.65 33.80 9.69
C VAL A 13 8.53 34.82 9.57
N SER A 14 8.89 36.06 9.21
CA SER A 14 7.92 37.10 8.88
C SER A 14 7.09 36.68 7.66
N ARG A 15 5.77 36.93 7.71
CA ARG A 15 4.82 36.66 6.62
C ARG A 15 5.24 37.35 5.31
N GLU A 16 5.90 38.49 5.46
CA GLU A 16 6.45 39.34 4.40
C GLU A 16 7.60 38.65 3.64
N THR A 17 8.31 37.70 4.26
CA THR A 17 9.44 36.97 3.65
C THR A 17 8.99 35.98 2.58
N LEU A 18 7.73 35.53 2.62
CA LEU A 18 7.15 34.58 1.65
C LEU A 18 6.45 35.27 0.46
N GLY A 19 6.08 36.55 0.58
CA GLY A 19 5.36 37.28 -0.48
C GLY A 19 4.16 36.50 -1.03
N ASP A 20 4.12 36.37 -2.36
CA ASP A 20 3.07 35.65 -3.10
C ASP A 20 3.05 34.13 -2.83
N LEU A 21 4.12 33.56 -2.25
CA LEU A 21 4.19 32.14 -1.89
C LEU A 21 3.50 31.82 -0.55
N SER A 22 3.09 32.85 0.20
CA SER A 22 2.48 32.67 1.52
C SER A 22 1.17 31.86 1.47
N GLU A 23 0.29 32.14 0.51
CA GLU A 23 -0.97 31.42 0.34
C GLU A 23 -0.78 29.97 -0.13
N PRO A 24 -0.01 29.68 -1.19
CA PRO A 24 0.26 28.30 -1.62
C PRO A 24 0.94 27.45 -0.54
N VAL A 25 1.89 28.02 0.21
CA VAL A 25 2.57 27.31 1.30
C VAL A 25 1.60 26.98 2.42
N LEU A 26 0.74 27.94 2.81
CA LEU A 26 -0.26 27.72 3.84
C LEU A 26 -1.25 26.62 3.42
N GLU A 27 -1.71 26.65 2.17
CA GLU A 27 -2.57 25.62 1.59
C GLU A 27 -1.89 24.24 1.61
N GLN A 28 -0.63 24.15 1.18
CA GLN A 28 0.11 22.88 1.19
C GLN A 28 0.28 22.32 2.60
N VAL A 29 0.58 23.17 3.59
CA VAL A 29 0.68 22.74 4.99
C VAL A 29 -0.68 22.23 5.50
N GLU A 30 -1.77 22.92 5.15
CA GLU A 30 -3.12 22.51 5.52
C GLU A 30 -3.53 21.17 4.88
N ILE A 31 -3.24 20.99 3.58
CA ILE A 31 -3.45 19.73 2.85
C ILE A 31 -2.61 18.61 3.49
N ALA A 32 -1.31 18.83 3.68
CA ALA A 32 -0.42 17.84 4.26
C ALA A 32 -0.88 17.41 5.67
N ALA A 33 -1.28 18.37 6.51
CA ALA A 33 -1.77 18.06 7.85
C ALA A 33 -3.09 17.26 7.80
N LYS A 34 -4.08 17.72 7.01
CA LYS A 34 -5.40 17.08 6.88
C LYS A 34 -5.33 15.67 6.33
N TYR A 35 -4.43 15.43 5.37
CA TYR A 35 -4.37 14.18 4.61
C TYR A 35 -3.21 13.27 4.96
N SER A 36 -2.31 13.67 5.88
CA SER A 36 -1.15 12.90 6.34
C SER A 36 -1.42 11.40 6.48
N GLY A 37 -2.40 11.00 7.30
CA GLY A 37 -2.72 9.59 7.51
C GLY A 37 -3.24 8.83 6.27
N TYR A 38 -3.88 9.52 5.32
CA TYR A 38 -4.30 8.91 4.04
C TYR A 38 -3.12 8.77 3.09
N ILE A 39 -2.25 9.78 3.04
CA ILE A 39 -1.03 9.78 2.24
C ILE A 39 -0.12 8.65 2.71
N ASP A 40 0.07 8.49 4.02
CA ASP A 40 0.88 7.42 4.58
C ASP A 40 0.31 6.04 4.22
N ARG A 41 -1.01 5.84 4.39
CA ARG A 41 -1.67 4.59 3.99
C ARG A 41 -1.53 4.31 2.48
N GLN A 42 -1.67 5.31 1.63
CA GLN A 42 -1.49 5.16 0.19
C GLN A 42 -0.05 4.80 -0.16
N ARG A 43 0.94 5.40 0.51
CA ARG A 43 2.35 5.04 0.35
C ARG A 43 2.59 3.57 0.71
N ASP A 44 2.04 3.12 1.82
CA ASP A 44 2.12 1.71 2.23
C ASP A 44 1.45 0.75 1.23
N GLU A 45 0.32 1.16 0.64
CA GLU A 45 -0.35 0.41 -0.42
C GLU A 45 0.48 0.32 -1.69
N VAL A 46 1.08 1.44 -2.12
CA VAL A 46 1.97 1.49 -3.29
C VAL A 46 3.21 0.63 -3.08
N GLN A 47 3.84 0.72 -1.91
CA GLN A 47 5.03 -0.07 -1.59
C GLN A 47 4.71 -1.57 -1.58
N ARG A 48 3.58 -1.97 -0.98
CA ARG A 48 3.12 -3.38 -1.02
C ARG A 48 2.82 -3.85 -2.44
N ALA A 49 2.15 -3.04 -3.24
CA ALA A 49 1.85 -3.37 -4.64
C ALA A 49 3.14 -3.56 -5.45
N SER A 50 4.10 -2.63 -5.32
CA SER A 50 5.41 -2.73 -5.97
C SER A 50 6.16 -4.00 -5.57
N HIS A 51 6.16 -4.34 -4.28
CA HIS A 51 6.75 -5.59 -3.81
C HIS A 51 6.10 -6.82 -4.45
N TYR A 52 4.77 -6.85 -4.57
CA TYR A 52 4.03 -7.97 -5.14
C TYR A 52 4.31 -8.19 -6.63
N GLU A 53 4.67 -7.16 -7.40
CA GLU A 53 5.08 -7.34 -8.80
C GLU A 53 6.30 -8.24 -8.94
N SER A 54 7.22 -8.21 -7.98
CA SER A 54 8.46 -9.00 -8.00
C SER A 54 8.33 -10.39 -7.36
N LEU A 55 7.25 -10.63 -6.61
CA LEU A 55 7.03 -11.89 -5.92
C LEU A 55 6.48 -12.95 -6.86
N HIS A 56 7.36 -13.84 -7.30
CA HIS A 56 7.01 -14.93 -8.22
C HIS A 56 6.23 -16.03 -7.52
N LEU A 57 5.14 -16.43 -8.14
CA LEU A 57 4.33 -17.57 -7.73
C LEU A 57 4.97 -18.88 -8.24
N PRO A 58 4.99 -19.95 -7.44
CA PRO A 58 5.48 -21.25 -7.89
C PRO A 58 4.66 -21.75 -9.09
N GLN A 59 5.32 -22.20 -10.16
CA GLN A 59 4.63 -22.70 -11.37
C GLN A 59 3.76 -23.93 -11.08
N GLU A 60 4.19 -24.76 -10.13
CA GLU A 60 3.48 -25.98 -9.70
C GLU A 60 2.40 -25.71 -8.65
N LEU A 61 2.14 -24.45 -8.28
CA LEU A 61 1.13 -24.11 -7.28
C LEU A 61 -0.25 -24.61 -7.74
N ASP A 62 -0.87 -25.45 -6.92
CA ASP A 62 -2.24 -25.87 -7.09
C ASP A 62 -3.18 -24.91 -6.34
N TYR A 63 -3.77 -23.97 -7.09
CA TYR A 63 -4.71 -23.01 -6.54
C TYR A 63 -5.96 -23.66 -5.94
N MET A 64 -6.31 -24.88 -6.36
CA MET A 64 -7.48 -25.58 -5.81
C MET A 64 -7.26 -26.02 -4.36
N GLN A 65 -6.02 -26.21 -3.93
CA GLN A 65 -5.66 -26.58 -2.55
C GLN A 65 -5.67 -25.40 -1.58
N VAL A 66 -5.83 -24.17 -2.07
CA VAL A 66 -5.89 -22.98 -1.21
C VAL A 66 -7.28 -22.83 -0.59
N ALA A 67 -7.55 -23.64 0.45
CA ALA A 67 -8.86 -23.78 1.11
C ALA A 67 -9.51 -22.44 1.56
N ALA A 68 -8.71 -21.43 1.85
CA ALA A 68 -9.21 -20.12 2.30
C ALA A 68 -9.81 -19.28 1.15
N LEU A 69 -9.46 -19.55 -0.11
CA LEU A 69 -10.01 -18.81 -1.26
C LEU A 69 -11.39 -19.32 -1.64
N SER A 70 -12.25 -18.44 -2.16
CA SER A 70 -13.51 -18.88 -2.77
C SER A 70 -13.24 -19.73 -4.01
N ILE A 71 -14.20 -20.59 -4.36
CA ILE A 71 -14.09 -21.44 -5.57
C ILE A 71 -13.90 -20.59 -6.83
N GLU A 72 -14.63 -19.47 -6.95
CA GLU A 72 -14.50 -18.56 -8.10
C GLU A 72 -13.08 -18.00 -8.23
N VAL A 73 -12.48 -17.56 -7.12
CA VAL A 73 -11.10 -17.06 -7.12
C VAL A 73 -10.11 -18.15 -7.49
N ARG A 74 -10.25 -19.36 -6.93
CA ARG A 74 -9.38 -20.49 -7.28
C ARG A 74 -9.45 -20.81 -8.77
N GLN A 75 -10.66 -20.87 -9.33
CA GLN A 75 -10.89 -21.10 -10.76
C GLN A 75 -10.26 -20.00 -11.62
N LYS A 76 -10.41 -18.74 -11.24
CA LYS A 76 -9.79 -17.61 -11.94
C LYS A 76 -8.26 -17.70 -11.93
N LEU A 77 -7.66 -17.91 -10.76
CA LEU A 77 -6.20 -18.04 -10.63
C LEU A 77 -5.67 -19.27 -11.40
N GLN A 78 -6.37 -20.40 -11.31
CA GLN A 78 -6.03 -21.63 -12.04
C GLN A 78 -6.10 -21.44 -13.56
N LYS A 79 -7.09 -20.69 -14.05
CA LYS A 79 -7.26 -20.37 -15.47
C LYS A 79 -6.20 -19.40 -15.98
N HIS A 80 -5.93 -18.34 -15.23
CA HIS A 80 -5.01 -17.27 -15.65
C HIS A 80 -3.54 -17.61 -15.42
N ARG A 81 -3.23 -18.51 -14.48
CA ARG A 81 -1.87 -18.90 -14.08
C ARG A 81 -0.91 -17.70 -13.97
N PRO A 82 -1.19 -16.73 -13.08
CA PRO A 82 -0.32 -15.58 -12.92
C PRO A 82 1.09 -16.01 -12.47
N GLU A 83 2.10 -15.35 -13.02
CA GLU A 83 3.51 -15.55 -12.70
C GLU A 83 3.90 -14.86 -11.40
N THR A 84 3.22 -13.77 -11.04
CA THR A 84 3.52 -12.98 -9.84
C THR A 84 2.27 -12.69 -9.02
N LEU A 85 2.47 -12.41 -7.74
CA LEU A 85 1.38 -12.04 -6.83
C LEU A 85 0.72 -10.71 -7.26
N GLY A 86 1.50 -9.79 -7.82
CA GLY A 86 1.02 -8.54 -8.42
C GLY A 86 0.07 -8.80 -9.59
N GLN A 87 0.46 -9.68 -10.51
CA GLN A 87 -0.42 -10.08 -11.61
C GLN A 87 -1.71 -10.74 -11.11
N ALA A 88 -1.62 -11.62 -10.10
CA ALA A 88 -2.79 -12.24 -9.48
C ALA A 88 -3.80 -11.19 -8.94
N SER A 89 -3.29 -10.12 -8.31
CA SER A 89 -4.11 -9.05 -7.75
C SER A 89 -4.90 -8.23 -8.76
N ARG A 90 -4.44 -8.18 -10.03
CA ARG A 90 -5.12 -7.46 -11.12
C ARG A 90 -6.21 -8.27 -11.80
N ILE A 91 -6.33 -9.57 -11.51
CA ILE A 91 -7.35 -10.42 -12.14
C ILE A 91 -8.73 -9.98 -11.63
N SER A 92 -9.65 -9.73 -12.57
CA SER A 92 -11.00 -9.29 -12.24
C SER A 92 -11.72 -10.25 -11.29
N GLY A 93 -12.20 -9.73 -10.16
CA GLY A 93 -12.83 -10.50 -9.09
C GLY A 93 -11.87 -11.22 -8.14
N VAL A 94 -10.55 -11.01 -8.26
CA VAL A 94 -9.60 -11.30 -7.18
C VAL A 94 -9.54 -10.07 -6.29
N THR A 95 -9.90 -10.23 -5.02
CA THR A 95 -9.96 -9.12 -4.05
C THR A 95 -8.65 -8.99 -3.26
N PRO A 96 -8.37 -7.84 -2.63
CA PRO A 96 -7.21 -7.69 -1.74
C PRO A 96 -7.17 -8.72 -0.60
N ALA A 97 -8.35 -9.12 -0.10
CA ALA A 97 -8.47 -10.19 0.89
C ALA A 97 -8.03 -11.55 0.33
N ALA A 98 -8.42 -11.88 -0.90
CA ALA A 98 -7.96 -13.11 -1.57
C ALA A 98 -6.43 -13.13 -1.77
N VAL A 99 -5.83 -12.01 -2.18
CA VAL A 99 -4.36 -11.89 -2.30
C VAL A 99 -3.68 -12.13 -0.95
N SER A 100 -4.24 -11.58 0.13
CA SER A 100 -3.73 -11.77 1.49
C SER A 100 -3.81 -13.24 1.93
N LEU A 101 -4.91 -13.92 1.63
CA LEU A 101 -5.10 -15.34 1.92
C LEU A 101 -4.13 -16.23 1.14
N LEU A 102 -3.91 -15.91 -0.15
CA LEU A 102 -2.93 -16.59 -0.99
C LEU A 102 -1.51 -16.41 -0.42
N LEU A 103 -1.16 -15.18 -0.01
CA LEU A 103 0.13 -14.89 0.62
C LEU A 103 0.34 -15.70 1.92
N VAL A 104 -0.68 -15.81 2.78
CA VAL A 104 -0.62 -16.62 4.00
C VAL A 104 -0.43 -18.11 3.67
N HIS A 105 -1.12 -18.62 2.65
CA HIS A 105 -0.95 -20.00 2.19
C HIS A 105 0.49 -20.26 1.72
N LEU A 106 1.06 -19.35 0.92
CA LEU A 106 2.43 -19.47 0.43
C LEU A 106 3.47 -19.43 1.55
N LYS A 107 3.25 -18.59 2.57
CA LYS A 107 4.10 -18.56 3.78
C LYS A 107 4.07 -19.88 4.53
N LYS A 108 2.88 -20.47 4.72
CA LYS A 108 2.72 -21.77 5.39
C LYS A 108 3.32 -22.92 4.58
N GLY A 109 3.28 -22.84 3.25
CA GLY A 109 3.90 -23.81 2.35
C GLY A 109 5.42 -23.77 2.31
N GLY A 110 6.07 -22.84 3.01
CA GLY A 110 7.54 -22.77 3.10
C GLY A 110 8.23 -22.25 1.84
N PHE A 111 7.51 -21.55 0.95
CA PHE A 111 8.10 -20.99 -0.26
C PHE A 111 9.10 -19.87 0.07
N ARG A 112 10.38 -20.07 -0.27
CA ARG A 112 11.53 -19.26 0.16
C ARG A 112 11.53 -17.78 -0.28
N GLY A 113 10.57 -17.35 -1.11
CA GLY A 113 10.36 -15.94 -1.48
C GLY A 113 9.30 -15.20 -0.65
N PHE A 114 8.52 -15.92 0.16
CA PHE A 114 7.38 -15.35 0.89
C PHE A 114 7.60 -15.30 2.40
N SER A 115 8.61 -15.99 2.94
CA SER A 115 8.91 -16.07 4.37
C SER A 115 9.52 -14.81 4.99
N ALA A 116 10.03 -13.87 4.17
CA ALA A 116 10.56 -12.61 4.67
C ALA A 116 9.43 -11.65 5.06
N GLN A 117 9.48 -11.09 6.27
CA GLN A 117 8.75 -9.88 6.59
C GLN A 117 9.27 -8.77 5.67
N PRO A 118 8.40 -7.95 5.04
CA PRO A 118 8.87 -6.66 4.56
C PRO A 118 9.43 -5.96 5.80
N ALA A 119 10.73 -5.66 5.77
CA ALA A 119 11.34 -4.81 6.79
C ALA A 119 10.53 -3.50 6.78
N VAL A 120 9.78 -3.28 7.86
CA VAL A 120 9.23 -1.95 8.16
C VAL A 120 10.44 -1.15 8.61
N GLU A 121 11.25 -0.73 7.65
CA GLU A 121 12.46 0.04 7.89
C GLU A 121 12.43 1.21 6.90
N ALA A 122 11.78 2.30 7.33
CA ALA A 122 12.08 3.70 7.00
C ALA A 122 10.94 4.61 7.47
N ALA A 123 10.93 4.93 8.77
CA ALA A 123 10.41 6.19 9.30
C ALA A 123 10.88 6.33 10.76
N ALA A 124 12.16 6.66 10.92
CA ALA A 124 12.74 7.25 12.12
C ALA A 124 13.27 8.64 11.75
#